data_AF-A0A011MWI0-F1
#
_entry.id   AF-A0A011MWI0-F1
#
_cell.length_a   1.000
_cell.length_b   1.000
_cell.length_c   1.000
_cell.angle_alpha   90.00
_cell.angle_beta   90.00
_cell.angle_gamma   90.00
#
_symmetry.space_group_name_H-M   'P 1'
#
loop_
_entity.id
_entity.type
_entity.pdbx_description
1 polymer ?
#
loop_
_entity_poly.entity_id
_entity_poly.type
_entity_poly.pdbx_seq_one_letter_code
_entity_poly.pdbx_strand_id
1 'polypeptide(L)'
;MQPAQAYFPAIVRAELDSALDALLALTVPRGEAMDLLAASWLAHEPDCLLTTIDGGRPVVVLRTESGRWAACNALLHHSCSSHADAERRLHRLLRHHQRGYVVCLPPRMLKLPGHGSRAVD
;
A
#
# COMPACT_ATOMS: atom_id res chain seq x y z
N MET A 1 -4.29 -16.20 19.45
CA MET A 1 -5.07 -15.41 18.48
C MET A 1 -4.18 -15.16 17.27
N GLN A 2 -4.53 -15.70 16.10
CA GLN A 2 -3.86 -15.32 14.85
C GLN A 2 -4.22 -13.85 14.54
N PRO A 3 -3.33 -13.03 13.97
CA PRO A 3 -3.70 -11.70 13.54
C PRO A 3 -4.85 -11.83 12.53
N ALA A 4 -5.93 -11.10 12.71
CA ALA A 4 -7.01 -11.06 11.74
C ALA A 4 -6.51 -10.31 10.50
N GLN A 5 -6.86 -10.78 9.31
CA GLN A 5 -6.65 -10.06 8.06
C GLN A 5 -7.18 -8.62 8.20
N ALA A 6 -6.42 -7.63 7.73
CA ALA A 6 -6.83 -6.23 7.75
C ALA A 6 -7.14 -5.74 6.34
N TYR A 7 -8.16 -4.91 6.21
CA TYR A 7 -8.58 -4.29 4.96
C TYR A 7 -8.49 -2.79 5.11
N PHE A 8 -7.88 -2.09 4.16
CA PHE A 8 -7.76 -0.63 4.23
C PHE A 8 -8.06 0.04 2.88
N PRO A 9 -8.63 1.27 2.88
CA PRO A 9 -8.83 2.04 1.66
C PRO A 9 -7.49 2.51 1.06
N ALA A 10 -7.40 2.51 -0.27
CA ALA A 10 -6.29 3.08 -1.02
C ALA A 10 -6.84 3.99 -2.11
N ILE A 11 -6.46 5.28 -2.13
CA ILE A 11 -6.97 6.26 -3.10
C ILE A 11 -5.96 6.42 -4.22
N VAL A 12 -6.41 6.21 -5.47
CA VAL A 12 -5.58 6.30 -6.67
C VAL A 12 -5.14 7.74 -6.89
N ARG A 13 -3.83 7.93 -7.06
CA ARG A 13 -3.23 9.19 -7.53
C ARG A 13 -2.94 9.16 -9.02
N ALA A 14 -2.50 8.02 -9.53
CA ALA A 14 -2.17 7.83 -10.93
C ALA A 14 -2.24 6.34 -11.32
N GLU A 15 -2.41 6.08 -12.62
CA GLU A 15 -2.23 4.75 -13.20
C GLU A 15 -1.11 4.82 -14.25
N LEU A 16 -0.14 3.93 -14.12
CA LEU A 16 1.08 3.92 -14.94
C LEU A 16 1.33 2.51 -15.49
N ASP A 17 2.16 2.42 -16.51
CA ASP A 17 2.39 1.14 -17.22
C ASP A 17 3.50 0.30 -16.56
N SER A 18 4.22 0.89 -15.60
CA SER A 18 5.34 0.27 -14.87
C SER A 18 5.17 0.43 -13.36
N ALA A 19 5.48 -0.64 -12.62
CA ALA A 19 5.50 -0.62 -11.15
C ALA A 19 6.53 0.39 -10.61
N LEU A 20 7.68 0.50 -11.27
CA LEU A 20 8.73 1.46 -10.90
C LEU A 20 8.21 2.90 -11.06
N ASP A 21 7.56 3.21 -12.18
CA ASP A 21 7.02 4.55 -12.41
C ASP A 21 5.92 4.88 -11.39
N ALA A 22 5.09 3.90 -11.02
CA ALA A 22 4.08 4.07 -9.98
C ALA A 22 4.69 4.37 -8.60
N LEU A 23 5.78 3.71 -8.22
CA LEU A 23 6.52 4.00 -7.00
C LEU A 23 7.15 5.40 -7.03
N LEU A 24 7.76 5.78 -8.15
CA LEU A 24 8.35 7.11 -8.32
C LEU A 24 7.28 8.22 -8.30
N ALA A 25 6.09 7.99 -8.88
CA ALA A 25 4.96 8.91 -8.83
C ALA A 25 4.43 9.12 -7.39
N LEU A 26 4.66 8.13 -6.50
CA LEU A 26 4.41 8.22 -5.07
C LEU A 26 5.57 8.82 -4.29
N THR A 27 6.57 9.36 -4.96
CA THR A 27 7.78 9.95 -4.35
C THR A 27 8.58 8.96 -3.51
N VAL A 28 8.52 7.67 -3.82
CA VAL A 28 9.46 6.68 -3.25
C VAL A 28 10.84 6.93 -3.86
N PRO A 29 11.91 7.06 -3.06
CA PRO A 29 13.27 7.19 -3.58
C PRO A 29 13.61 6.04 -4.53
N ARG A 30 14.30 6.33 -5.64
CA ARG A 30 14.55 5.34 -6.69
C ARG A 30 15.26 4.08 -6.19
N GLY A 31 16.22 4.22 -5.27
CA GLY A 31 16.93 3.08 -4.66
C GLY A 31 15.95 2.17 -3.93
N GLU A 32 15.16 2.73 -3.01
CA GLU A 32 14.14 2.00 -2.25
C GLU A 32 13.07 1.37 -3.16
N ALA A 33 12.67 2.07 -4.24
CA ALA A 33 11.72 1.53 -5.20
C ALA A 33 12.27 0.28 -5.90
N MET A 34 13.55 0.28 -6.28
CA MET A 34 14.21 -0.89 -6.87
C MET A 34 14.35 -2.02 -5.86
N ASP A 35 14.70 -1.71 -4.61
CA ASP A 35 14.82 -2.71 -3.54
C ASP A 35 13.48 -3.37 -3.23
N LEU A 36 12.38 -2.59 -3.20
CA LEU A 36 11.02 -3.09 -3.04
C LEU A 36 10.60 -4.01 -4.19
N LEU A 37 10.92 -3.64 -5.43
CA LEU A 37 10.64 -4.47 -6.61
C LEU A 37 11.44 -5.78 -6.58
N ALA A 38 12.72 -5.71 -6.21
CA ALA A 38 13.55 -6.91 -6.09
C ALA A 38 13.02 -7.83 -4.97
N ALA A 39 12.60 -7.26 -3.85
CA ALA A 39 12.01 -8.02 -2.74
C ALA A 39 10.68 -8.69 -3.12
N SER A 40 9.84 -8.02 -3.92
CA SER A 40 8.53 -8.58 -4.31
C SER A 40 8.65 -9.80 -5.22
N TRP A 41 9.66 -9.82 -6.11
CA TRP A 41 9.97 -10.97 -6.94
C TRP A 41 10.32 -12.21 -6.12
N LEU A 42 11.02 -12.03 -4.99
CA LEU A 42 11.32 -13.13 -4.06
C LEU A 42 10.09 -13.57 -3.25
N ALA A 43 9.21 -12.63 -2.92
CA ALA A 43 8.04 -12.87 -2.08
C ALA A 43 6.84 -13.50 -2.80
N HIS A 44 6.89 -13.67 -4.13
CA HIS A 44 5.76 -14.14 -4.96
C HIS A 44 4.49 -13.27 -4.83
N GLU A 45 4.64 -12.01 -4.40
CA GLU A 45 3.57 -11.02 -4.31
C GLU A 45 3.91 -9.86 -5.26
N PRO A 46 4.02 -10.11 -6.58
CA PRO A 46 4.48 -9.07 -7.51
C PRO A 46 3.45 -7.94 -7.59
N ASP A 47 2.16 -8.23 -7.40
CA ASP A 47 1.05 -7.38 -7.77
C ASP A 47 0.63 -6.34 -6.70
N CYS A 48 1.29 -6.32 -5.53
CA CYS A 48 1.00 -5.37 -4.45
C CYS A 48 2.26 -5.00 -3.66
N LEU A 49 2.62 -3.71 -3.66
CA LEU A 49 3.78 -3.19 -2.94
C LEU A 49 3.32 -2.12 -1.95
N LEU A 50 3.42 -2.39 -0.66
CA LEU A 50 3.13 -1.43 0.41
C LEU A 50 4.44 -0.93 1.02
N THR A 51 4.60 0.38 1.09
CA THR A 51 5.75 1.01 1.76
C THR A 51 5.34 2.30 2.47
N THR A 52 6.27 2.89 3.21
CA THR A 52 6.13 4.21 3.82
C THR A 52 7.19 5.12 3.22
N ILE A 53 6.78 6.29 2.75
CA ILE A 53 7.70 7.32 2.24
C ILE A 53 8.03 8.35 3.31
N ASP A 54 9.01 9.20 3.01
CA ASP A 54 9.42 10.33 3.85
C ASP A 54 8.21 11.13 4.37
N GLY A 55 8.22 11.39 5.68
CA GLY A 55 7.08 11.96 6.42
C GLY A 55 6.09 10.93 6.95
N GLY A 56 6.41 9.62 6.91
CA GLY A 56 5.64 8.57 7.56
C GLY A 56 4.33 8.22 6.85
N ARG A 57 4.16 8.65 5.59
CA ARG A 57 2.93 8.43 4.83
C ARG A 57 2.95 7.04 4.18
N PRO A 58 2.00 6.15 4.48
CA PRO A 58 1.93 4.87 3.81
C PRO A 58 1.38 5.03 2.38
N VAL A 59 1.98 4.33 1.44
CA VAL A 59 1.60 4.30 0.03
C VAL A 59 1.60 2.87 -0.49
N VAL A 60 0.74 2.59 -1.45
CA VAL A 60 0.63 1.24 -2.04
C VAL A 60 0.57 1.32 -3.55
N VAL A 61 1.26 0.41 -4.21
CA VAL A 61 1.21 0.20 -5.66
C VAL A 61 0.51 -1.13 -5.92
N LEU A 62 -0.53 -1.11 -6.75
CA LEU A 62 -1.39 -2.26 -7.02
C LEU A 62 -1.44 -2.53 -8.53
N ARG A 63 -1.29 -3.79 -8.93
CA ARG A 63 -1.57 -4.17 -10.31
C ARG A 63 -3.08 -4.24 -10.53
N THR A 64 -3.57 -3.53 -11.54
CA THR A 64 -4.99 -3.47 -11.89
C THR A 64 -5.35 -4.63 -12.82
N GLU A 65 -6.66 -4.90 -12.96
CA GLU A 65 -7.18 -5.88 -13.93
C GLU A 65 -6.80 -5.55 -15.38
N SER A 66 -6.59 -4.27 -15.71
CA SER A 66 -6.09 -3.83 -17.01
C SER A 66 -4.60 -4.09 -17.23
N GLY A 67 -3.89 -4.62 -16.22
CA GLY A 67 -2.46 -4.88 -16.24
C GLY A 67 -1.59 -3.65 -15.96
N ARG A 68 -2.20 -2.47 -15.74
CA ARG A 68 -1.52 -1.23 -15.33
C ARG A 68 -1.25 -1.24 -13.82
N TRP A 69 -0.53 -0.24 -13.34
CA TRP A 69 -0.17 -0.06 -11.94
C TRP A 69 -0.82 1.18 -11.36
N ALA A 70 -1.70 0.97 -10.38
CA ALA A 70 -2.31 2.05 -9.61
C ALA A 70 -1.37 2.47 -8.48
N ALA A 71 -0.93 3.72 -8.54
CA ALA A 71 -0.19 4.40 -7.49
C ALA A 71 -1.18 5.02 -6.49
N CYS A 72 -1.23 4.52 -5.26
CA CYS A 72 -2.25 4.90 -4.28
C CYS A 72 -1.66 5.43 -2.98
N ASN A 73 -2.34 6.43 -2.40
CA ASN A 73 -2.16 6.73 -0.97
C ASN A 73 -2.86 5.64 -0.16
N ALA A 74 -2.14 4.96 0.72
CA ALA A 74 -2.71 3.95 1.60
C ALA A 74 -3.25 4.62 2.87
N LEU A 75 -4.47 4.25 3.28
CA LEU A 75 -5.13 4.85 4.43
C LEU A 75 -5.20 3.85 5.59
N LEU A 76 -4.03 3.45 6.11
CA LEU A 76 -3.90 2.40 7.12
C LEU A 76 -4.67 2.72 8.42
N HIS A 77 -4.78 3.98 8.83
CA HIS A 77 -5.59 4.39 9.98
C HIS A 77 -7.10 4.10 9.82
N HIS A 78 -7.55 3.86 8.59
CA HIS A 78 -8.91 3.47 8.27
C HIS A 78 -9.07 1.95 8.08
N SER A 79 -8.14 1.13 8.60
CA SER A 79 -8.21 -0.33 8.50
C SER A 79 -9.41 -0.94 9.23
N CYS A 80 -9.96 -2.02 8.67
CA CYS A 80 -11.08 -2.81 9.15
C CYS A 80 -10.73 -4.30 9.18
N SER A 81 -11.49 -5.10 9.91
CA SER A 81 -11.44 -6.57 9.86
C SER A 81 -12.29 -7.18 8.74
N SER A 82 -13.10 -6.36 8.04
CA SER A 82 -14.01 -6.80 6.97
C SER A 82 -13.80 -5.99 5.70
N HIS A 83 -13.84 -6.67 4.55
CA HIS A 83 -13.82 -6.06 3.22
C HIS A 83 -14.96 -5.05 3.04
N ALA A 84 -16.20 -5.45 3.38
CA ALA A 84 -17.38 -4.60 3.22
C ALA A 84 -17.29 -3.30 4.05
N ASP A 85 -16.65 -3.35 5.22
CA ASP A 85 -16.45 -2.16 6.04
C ASP A 85 -15.43 -1.21 5.42
N ALA A 86 -14.35 -1.76 4.86
CA ALA A 86 -13.34 -1.00 4.15
C ALA A 86 -13.90 -0.37 2.86
N GLU A 87 -14.76 -1.08 2.12
CA GLU A 87 -15.47 -0.52 0.96
C GLU A 87 -16.38 0.63 1.37
N ARG A 88 -17.20 0.46 2.42
CA ARG A 88 -18.05 1.54 2.93
C ARG A 88 -17.23 2.76 3.34
N ARG A 89 -16.05 2.56 3.96
CA ARG A 89 -15.12 3.64 4.31
C ARG A 89 -14.56 4.31 3.07
N LEU A 90 -14.12 3.54 2.08
CA LEU A 90 -13.60 4.05 0.82
C LEU A 90 -14.63 4.96 0.14
N HIS A 91 -15.89 4.53 0.01
CA HIS A 91 -16.96 5.33 -0.59
C HIS A 91 -17.18 6.68 0.12
N ARG A 92 -16.94 6.76 1.44
CA ARG A 92 -17.01 8.03 2.19
C ARG A 92 -15.80 8.94 1.99
N LEU A 93 -14.65 8.37 1.66
CA LEU A 93 -13.38 9.08 1.53
C LEU A 93 -13.13 9.59 0.10
N LEU A 94 -13.69 8.90 -0.89
CA LEU A 94 -13.60 9.30 -2.29
C LEU A 94 -14.30 10.65 -2.50
N ARG A 95 -13.57 11.61 -3.07
CA ARG A 95 -14.13 12.86 -3.59
C ARG A 95 -14.57 12.67 -5.05
N HIS A 96 -15.35 13.62 -5.57
CA HIS A 96 -15.75 13.62 -6.98
C HIS A 96 -14.54 13.37 -7.90
N HIS A 97 -14.70 12.41 -8.83
CA HIS A 97 -13.69 11.92 -9.79
C HIS A 97 -12.53 11.09 -9.23
N GLN A 98 -12.45 10.84 -7.92
CA GLN A 98 -11.42 9.95 -7.38
C GLN A 98 -11.81 8.48 -7.53
N ARG A 99 -10.81 7.65 -7.79
CA ARG A 99 -10.91 6.19 -7.77
C ARG A 99 -10.15 5.65 -6.57
N GLY A 100 -10.49 4.45 -6.14
CA GLY A 100 -9.77 3.78 -5.06
C GLY A 100 -10.03 2.29 -5.03
N TYR A 101 -9.23 1.62 -4.23
CA TYR A 101 -9.25 0.18 -4.02
C TYR A 101 -9.35 -0.14 -2.53
N VAL A 102 -9.88 -1.31 -2.20
CA VAL A 102 -9.71 -1.90 -0.87
C VAL A 102 -8.55 -2.87 -0.96
N VAL A 103 -7.54 -2.65 -0.12
CA VAL A 103 -6.36 -3.51 -0.06
C VAL A 103 -6.50 -4.44 1.13
N CYS A 104 -6.19 -5.72 0.89
CA CYS A 104 -6.07 -6.72 1.93
C CYS A 104 -4.60 -6.82 2.39
N LEU A 105 -4.38 -6.68 3.69
CA LEU A 105 -3.12 -7.00 4.34
C LEU A 105 -3.25 -8.36 5.03
N PRO A 106 -2.48 -9.37 4.59
CA PRO A 106 -2.53 -10.67 5.24
C PRO A 106 -1.95 -10.58 6.67
N PRO A 107 -2.41 -11.45 7.59
CA PRO A 107 -1.99 -11.48 8.99
C PRO A 107 -0.47 -11.40 9.22
N ARG A 108 0.30 -12.05 8.35
CA ARG A 108 1.76 -12.11 8.38
C ARG A 108 2.44 -10.74 8.23
N MET A 109 1.79 -9.78 7.58
CA MET A 109 2.32 -8.43 7.33
C MET A 109 1.85 -7.39 8.36
N LEU A 110 0.92 -7.74 9.26
CA LEU A 110 0.51 -6.86 10.36
C LEU A 110 1.54 -6.77 11.49
N LYS A 111 2.58 -7.62 11.47
CA LYS A 111 3.81 -7.38 12.24
C LYS A 111 4.62 -6.28 11.56
N LEU A 112 4.14 -5.04 11.64
CA LEU A 112 5.04 -3.91 11.49
C LEU A 112 6.12 -4.04 12.58
N PRO A 113 7.42 -4.06 12.26
CA PRO A 113 8.42 -3.86 13.29
C PRO A 113 8.13 -2.49 13.90
N GLY A 114 7.76 -2.49 15.19
CA GLY A 114 7.69 -1.26 15.95
C GLY A 114 9.00 -0.50 15.74
N HIS A 115 8.90 0.80 15.50
CA HIS A 115 10.03 1.71 15.64
C HIS A 115 10.62 1.53 17.05
N GLY A 116 11.57 0.61 17.19
CA GLY A 116 12.57 0.63 18.23
C GLY A 116 13.61 1.64 17.78
N SER A 117 13.52 2.85 18.32
CA SER A 117 14.48 3.92 18.13
C SER A 117 15.92 3.41 18.36
N ARG A 118 16.84 3.94 17.55
CA ARG A 118 18.29 3.80 17.71
C ARG A 118 18.74 4.26 19.11
N ALA A 119 19.66 3.46 19.67
CA ALA A 119 20.87 3.77 20.45
C ALA A 119 20.82 4.84 21.57
N VAL A 120 21.35 4.47 22.75
CA VAL A 120 22.55 5.09 23.35
C VAL A 120 23.13 4.12 24.38
N ASP A 121 24.46 3.89 24.27
CA ASP A 121 25.47 3.40 25.22
C ASP A 121 25.20 2.20 26.15
#